data_AF-A0A1J0VIR5-F1
#
_entry.id   AF-A0A1J0VIR5-F1
#
_cell.length_a   1.000
_cell.length_b   1.000
_cell.length_c   1.000
_cell.angle_alpha   90.00
_cell.angle_beta   90.00
_cell.angle_gamma   90.00
#
_symmetry.space_group_name_H-M   'P 1'
#
loop_
_entity.id
_entity.type
_entity.pdbx_description
1 polymer ?
#
loop_
_entity_poly.entity_id
_entity_poly.type
_entity_poly.pdbx_seq_one_letter_code
_entity_poly.pdbx_strand_id
1 'polypeptide(L)'
;MENQEAFNKAKKKVEAKIGFYIHLGIYVVVNIMLVAINLLTSSQYFWFKWPLIGWGIGVLLHGLGVFAFPGESAIKERMIKREMKKAGRKKH
;
A
#
# COMPACT_ATOMS: atom_id res chain seq x y z
N MET A 1 8.44 -6.82 -27.38
CA MET A 1 8.74 -7.17 -25.98
C MET A 1 8.82 -5.93 -25.08
N GLU A 2 9.52 -4.87 -25.49
CA GLU A 2 9.67 -3.62 -24.73
C GLU A 2 8.33 -2.96 -24.33
N ASN A 3 7.34 -2.97 -25.22
CA ASN A 3 6.00 -2.43 -24.94
C ASN A 3 5.23 -3.24 -23.88
N GLN A 4 5.50 -4.54 -23.78
CA GLN A 4 4.83 -5.44 -22.83
C GLN A 4 5.37 -5.25 -21.41
N GLU A 5 6.68 -5.02 -21.27
CA GLU A 5 7.31 -4.71 -19.98
C GLU A 5 6.87 -3.34 -19.44
N ALA A 6 6.84 -2.31 -20.30
CA ALA A 6 6.36 -0.99 -19.94
C ALA A 6 4.89 -1.03 -19.48
N PHE A 7 4.04 -1.75 -20.23
CA PHE A 7 2.63 -1.95 -19.88
C PHE A 7 2.48 -2.67 -18.53
N ASN A 8 3.20 -3.76 -18.30
CA ASN A 8 3.13 -4.51 -17.04
C ASN A 8 3.61 -3.69 -15.82
N LYS A 9 4.63 -2.85 -16.00
CA LYS A 9 5.08 -1.91 -14.95
C LYS A 9 4.02 -0.86 -14.65
N ALA A 10 3.42 -0.27 -15.69
CA ALA A 10 2.33 0.69 -15.52
C ALA A 10 1.13 0.06 -14.81
N LYS A 11 0.72 -1.16 -15.22
CA LYS A 11 -0.38 -1.91 -14.61
C LYS A 11 -0.15 -2.15 -13.11
N LYS A 12 1.02 -2.64 -12.71
CA LYS A 12 1.36 -2.87 -11.29
C LYS A 12 1.30 -1.58 -10.45
N LYS A 13 1.75 -0.45 -11.00
CA LYS A 13 1.67 0.85 -10.31
C LYS A 13 0.22 1.29 -10.12
N VAL A 14 -0.65 1.04 -11.09
CA VAL A 14 -2.08 1.37 -11.00
C VAL A 14 -2.77 0.46 -9.98
N GLU A 15 -2.52 -0.84 -10.01
CA GLU A 15 -3.08 -1.80 -9.04
C GLU A 15 -2.68 -1.45 -7.59
N ALA A 16 -1.42 -1.08 -7.36
CA ALA A 16 -0.96 -0.64 -6.04
C ALA A 16 -1.69 0.63 -5.54
N LYS A 17 -1.91 1.61 -6.44
CA LYS A 17 -2.68 2.82 -6.11
C LYS A 17 -4.13 2.49 -5.79
N ILE A 18 -4.77 1.65 -6.59
CA ILE A 18 -6.17 1.21 -6.36
C ILE A 18 -6.28 0.50 -5.01
N GLY A 19 -5.35 -0.42 -4.70
CA GLY A 19 -5.31 -1.11 -3.41
C GLY A 19 -5.21 -0.14 -2.24
N PHE A 20 -4.34 0.87 -2.35
CA PHE A 20 -4.25 1.92 -1.34
C PHE A 20 -5.54 2.73 -1.19
N TYR A 21 -6.19 3.15 -2.28
CA TYR A 21 -7.44 3.90 -2.22
C TYR A 21 -8.58 3.11 -1.57
N ILE A 22 -8.67 1.80 -1.85
CA ILE A 22 -9.64 0.93 -1.19
C ILE A 22 -9.37 0.87 0.31
N HIS A 23 -8.10 0.66 0.70
CA HIS A 23 -7.72 0.57 2.11
C HIS A 23 -7.96 1.89 2.85
N LEU A 24 -7.64 3.02 2.22
CA LEU A 24 -7.93 4.36 2.73
C LEU A 24 -9.45 4.60 2.86
N GLY A 25 -10.24 4.18 1.87
CA GLY A 25 -11.70 4.30 1.91
C GLY A 25 -12.30 3.52 3.07
N ILE A 26 -11.88 2.26 3.26
CA ILE A 26 -12.30 1.44 4.41
C ILE A 26 -11.88 2.11 5.71
N TYR A 27 -10.65 2.61 5.81
CA TYR A 27 -10.17 3.32 6.99
C TYR A 27 -11.05 4.53 7.33
N VAL A 28 -11.42 5.36 6.35
CA VAL A 28 -12.28 6.53 6.57
C VAL A 28 -13.68 6.10 7.03
N VAL A 29 -14.31 5.13 6.35
CA VAL A 29 -15.65 4.65 6.68
C VAL A 29 -15.70 4.07 8.09
N VAL A 30 -14.74 3.22 8.44
CA VAL A 30 -14.65 2.62 9.78
C VAL A 30 -14.43 3.70 10.84
N ASN A 31 -13.51 4.65 10.63
CA ASN A 31 -13.27 5.70 11.61
C ASN A 31 -14.49 6.62 11.81
N ILE A 32 -15.23 6.96 10.74
CA ILE A 32 -16.48 7.72 10.86
C ILE A 32 -17.50 6.94 11.68
N MET A 33 -17.66 5.64 11.42
CA MET A 33 -18.54 4.77 12.20
C MET A 33 -18.13 4.72 13.67
N LEU A 34 -16.84 4.59 13.97
CA LEU A 34 -16.30 4.56 15.33
C LEU A 34 -16.50 5.88 16.07
N VAL A 35 -16.31 7.01 15.39
CA VAL A 35 -16.60 8.34 15.93
C VAL A 35 -18.09 8.46 16.26
N ALA A 36 -18.97 8.06 15.35
CA ALA A 36 -20.41 8.07 15.58
C ALA A 36 -20.81 7.22 16.78
N ILE A 37 -20.31 5.98 16.89
CA ILE A 37 -20.54 5.11 18.05
C ILE A 37 -20.02 5.76 19.33
N ASN A 38 -18.82 6.33 19.32
CA ASN A 38 -18.25 6.95 20.50
C ASN A 38 -19.11 8.13 21.00
N LEU A 39 -19.57 8.99 20.09
CA LEU A 39 -20.45 10.12 20.43
C LEU A 39 -21.80 9.66 20.98
N LEU A 40 -22.34 8.54 20.45
CA LEU A 40 -23.63 7.99 20.88
C LEU A 40 -23.56 7.19 22.20
N THR A 41 -22.43 6.55 22.51
CA THR A 41 -22.31 5.64 23.66
C THR A 41 -21.53 6.23 24.83
N SER A 42 -20.56 7.12 24.60
CA SER A 42 -19.69 7.66 25.66
C SER A 42 -18.99 8.95 25.24
N SER A 43 -19.70 10.07 25.40
CA SER A 43 -19.15 11.42 25.17
C SER A 43 -18.06 11.84 26.19
N GLN A 44 -17.87 11.10 27.28
CA GLN A 44 -16.89 11.40 28.33
C GLN A 44 -15.49 10.83 28.01
N TYR A 45 -15.39 9.85 27.11
CA TYR A 45 -14.11 9.21 26.75
C TYR A 45 -14.03 8.86 25.27
N PHE A 46 -13.19 9.62 24.55
CA PHE A 46 -12.93 9.44 23.13
C PHE A 46 -12.01 8.25 22.84
N TRP A 47 -12.54 7.03 22.91
CA TRP A 47 -11.76 5.81 22.64
C TRP A 47 -11.42 5.64 21.16
N PHE A 48 -12.17 6.26 20.24
CA PHE A 48 -11.96 6.16 18.79
C PHE A 48 -10.56 6.62 18.33
N LYS A 49 -9.89 7.48 19.13
CA LYS A 49 -8.53 7.96 18.84
C LYS A 49 -7.49 6.84 18.75
N TRP A 50 -7.69 5.74 19.49
CA TRP A 50 -6.75 4.61 19.51
C TRP A 50 -6.76 3.83 18.18
N PRO A 51 -7.91 3.37 17.66
CA PRO A 51 -8.01 2.84 16.31
C PRO A 51 -7.51 3.83 15.25
N LEU A 52 -7.87 5.11 15.38
CA LEU A 52 -7.52 6.15 14.42
C LEU A 52 -6.01 6.31 14.29
N ILE A 53 -5.29 6.43 15.40
CA ILE A 53 -3.82 6.56 15.42
C ILE A 53 -3.16 5.23 15.03
N GLY A 54 -3.57 4.12 15.63
CA GLY A 54 -2.94 2.81 15.40
C GLY A 54 -3.01 2.38 13.93
N TRP A 55 -4.18 2.47 13.31
CA TRP A 55 -4.34 2.13 11.91
C TRP A 55 -3.89 3.26 10.98
N GLY A 56 -4.02 4.51 11.41
CA GLY A 56 -3.61 5.69 10.63
C GLY A 56 -2.14 5.66 10.27
N ILE A 57 -1.27 5.22 11.19
CA ILE A 57 0.16 5.04 10.93
C ILE A 57 0.38 3.99 9.83
N GLY A 58 -0.34 2.86 9.86
CA GLY A 58 -0.24 1.82 8.83
C GLY A 58 -0.66 2.32 7.44
N VAL A 59 -1.76 3.08 7.37
CA VAL A 59 -2.23 3.71 6.12
C VAL A 59 -1.20 4.73 5.62
N LEU A 60 -0.65 5.57 6.49
CA LEU A 60 0.39 6.54 6.11
C LEU A 60 1.64 5.85 5.56
N LEU A 61 2.13 4.80 6.21
CA LEU A 61 3.28 4.03 5.74
C LEU A 61 3.01 3.35 4.39
N HIS A 62 1.82 2.79 4.21
CA HIS A 62 1.42 2.21 2.92
C HIS A 62 1.35 3.26 1.82
N GLY A 63 0.78 4.44 2.11
CA GLY A 63 0.73 5.57 1.18
C GLY A 63 2.12 6.05 0.78
N LEU A 64 3.03 6.20 1.74
CA LEU A 64 4.43 6.52 1.46
C LEU A 64 5.09 5.45 0.57
N GLY A 65 4.84 4.16 0.82
CA GLY A 65 5.31 3.07 -0.04
C GLY A 65 4.82 3.20 -1.48
N VAL A 66 3.54 3.48 -1.67
CA VAL A 66 2.90 3.55 -3.01
C VAL A 66 3.28 4.82 -3.78
N PHE A 67 3.39 5.96 -3.11
CA PHE A 67 3.59 7.27 -3.77
C PHE A 67 5.00 7.84 -3.64
N ALA A 68 5.70 7.61 -2.53
CA ALA A 68 6.98 8.23 -2.22
C ALA A 68 8.20 7.32 -2.40
N PHE A 69 8.03 5.99 -2.39
CA PHE A 69 9.14 5.03 -2.55
C PHE A 69 9.13 4.34 -3.93
N PRO A 70 9.70 4.96 -4.99
CA PRO A 70 10.05 4.24 -6.21
C PRO A 70 11.12 3.15 -5.98
N GLY A 71 11.78 3.17 -4.81
CA GLY A 71 12.83 2.24 -4.41
C GLY A 71 12.39 0.78 -4.32
N GLU A 72 11.14 0.47 -3.93
CA GLU A 72 10.68 -0.93 -3.88
C GLU A 72 10.63 -1.54 -5.28
N SER A 73 10.14 -0.78 -6.26
CA SER A 73 10.17 -1.17 -7.68
C SER A 73 11.60 -1.37 -8.18
N ALA A 74 12.52 -0.48 -7.82
CA ALA A 74 13.92 -0.57 -8.24
C ALA A 74 14.65 -1.76 -7.60
N ILE A 75 14.37 -2.06 -6.34
CA ILE A 75 14.93 -3.24 -5.64
C ILE A 75 14.35 -4.52 -6.23
N LYS A 76 13.03 -4.59 -6.45
CA LYS A 76 12.38 -5.73 -7.12
C LYS A 76 12.98 -5.98 -8.50
N GLU A 77 13.15 -4.93 -9.32
CA GLU A 77 13.79 -5.04 -10.64
C GLU A 77 15.23 -5.54 -10.54
N ARG A 78 16.02 -5.02 -9.60
CA ARG A 78 17.40 -5.51 -9.37
C ARG A 78 17.42 -6.99 -8.99
N MET A 79 16.51 -7.45 -8.12
CA MET A 79 16.42 -8.85 -7.72
C MET A 79 15.99 -9.75 -8.89
N ILE A 80 14.96 -9.36 -9.64
CA ILE A 80 14.51 -10.09 -10.84
C ILE A 80 15.65 -10.20 -11.85
N LYS A 81 16.37 -9.11 -12.12
CA LYS A 81 17.51 -9.10 -13.04
C LYS A 81 18.64 -10.02 -12.55
N ARG A 82 18.86 -10.09 -11.24
CA ARG A 82 19.85 -11.00 -10.61
C ARG A 82 19.48 -12.46 -10.79
N GLU A 83 18.22 -12.82 -10.59
CA GLU A 83 17.72 -14.19 -10.76
C GLU A 83 17.71 -14.62 -12.24
N MET A 84 17.29 -13.74 -13.16
CA MET A 84 17.40 -14.00 -14.60
C MET A 84 18.85 -14.26 -15.04
N LYS A 85 19.81 -13.49 -14.50
CA LYS A 85 21.25 -13.69 -14.78
C LYS A 85 21.76 -15.03 -14.26
N LYS A 86 21.30 -15.49 -13.08
CA LYS A 86 21.62 -16.81 -12.55
C LYS A 86 21.01 -17.94 -13.37
N ALA A 87 19.74 -17.79 -13.79
CA ALA A 87 19.04 -18.78 -14.61
C ALA A 87 19.68 -18.94 -16.00
N GLY A 88 20.10 -17.84 -16.64
CA GLY A 88 20.81 -17.88 -17.92
C GLY A 88 22.23 -18.47 -17.81
N ARG A 89 22.88 -18.34 -16.65
CA ARG A 89 24.25 -18.84 -16.41
C ARG A 89 24.31 -20.34 -16.07
N LYS A 90 23.18 -20.98 -15.77
CA LYS A 90 23.07 -22.43 -15.57
C LYS A 90 22.85 -23.23 -16.86
N LYS A 91 22.69 -22.57 -18.00
CA LYS A 91 22.43 -23.22 -19.30
C LYS A 91 23.68 -23.35 -20.17
N HIS A 92 24.87 -23.14 -19.60
CA HIS A 92 26.17 -23.27 -20.25
C HIS A 92 27.07 -24.20 -19.45
#